data_AF-A0A8T4PEJ0-F1
#
_entry.id   AF-A0A8T4PEJ0-F1
#
_cell.length_a   1.000
_cell.length_b   1.000
_cell.length_c   1.000
_cell.angle_alpha   90.00
_cell.angle_beta   90.00
_cell.angle_gamma   90.00
#
_symmetry.space_group_name_H-M   'P 1'
#
loop_
_entity.id
_entity.type
_entity.pdbx_description
1 polymer ?
#
loop_
_entity_poly.entity_id
_entity_poly.type
_entity_poly.pdbx_seq_one_letter_code
_entity_poly.pdbx_strand_id
1 'polypeptide(L)'
;MKENKIFMAIILVLIAIFFLTALGITGLRTIAGTILLFILPTYLILNNFDLSAQEKIVFAFFIGIGIFPSIVYLLGLVISLRAAMAITFILLVVIAFVVRKYKGKKESFK
;
A
#
# COMPACT_ATOMS: atom_id res chain seq x y z
N MET A 1 17.38 -18.35 6.55
CA MET A 1 16.33 -17.36 6.94
C MET A 1 16.89 -16.06 7.55
N LYS A 2 17.98 -16.09 8.36
CA LYS A 2 18.63 -14.87 8.90
C LYS A 2 19.34 -14.02 7.84
N GLU A 3 20.04 -14.65 6.88
CA GLU A 3 20.74 -13.92 5.80
C GLU A 3 19.80 -13.05 4.95
N ASN A 4 18.64 -13.57 4.56
CA ASN A 4 17.65 -12.78 3.81
C ASN A 4 17.16 -11.54 4.58
N LYS A 5 17.05 -11.64 5.92
CA LYS A 5 16.64 -10.50 6.76
C LYS A 5 17.74 -9.43 6.85
N ILE A 6 19.00 -9.87 6.96
CA ILE A 6 20.15 -8.96 7.00
C ILE A 6 20.31 -8.26 5.65
N PHE A 7 20.25 -9.01 4.55
CA PHE A 7 20.32 -8.46 3.19
C PHE A 7 19.22 -7.43 2.92
N MET A 8 17.98 -7.75 3.30
CA MET A 8 16.84 -6.84 3.16
C MET A 8 16.98 -5.59 4.04
N ALA A 9 17.52 -5.72 5.26
CA ALA A 9 17.82 -4.58 6.13
C ALA A 9 18.91 -3.67 5.53
N ILE A 10 19.96 -4.25 4.94
CA ILE A 10 21.01 -3.48 4.25
C ILE A 10 20.43 -2.69 3.08
N ILE A 11 19.58 -3.32 2.25
CA ILE A 11 18.91 -2.63 1.13
C ILE A 11 18.08 -1.44 1.65
N LEU A 12 17.29 -1.64 2.71
CA LEU A 12 16.49 -0.57 3.32
C LEU A 12 17.35 0.59 3.82
N VAL A 13 18.49 0.28 4.46
CA VAL A 13 19.45 1.30 4.92
C VAL A 13 20.06 2.06 3.75
N LEU A 14 20.44 1.38 2.67
CA LEU A 14 20.99 2.01 1.47
C LEU A 14 19.97 2.93 0.79
N ILE A 15 18.71 2.51 0.70
CA ILE A 15 17.61 3.36 0.21
C ILE A 15 17.46 4.59 1.12
N ALA A 16 17.43 4.41 2.44
CA ALA A 16 17.29 5.53 3.38
C ALA A 16 18.46 6.52 3.25
N ILE A 17 19.69 6.04 3.14
CA ILE A 17 20.88 6.88 2.95
C ILE A 17 20.80 7.62 1.61
N PHE A 18 20.45 6.94 0.51
CA PHE A 18 20.31 7.57 -0.80
C PHE A 18 19.30 8.72 -0.78
N PHE A 19 18.13 8.51 -0.17
CA PHE A 19 17.11 9.55 -0.08
C PHE A 19 17.50 10.67 0.89
N LEU A 20 18.23 10.36 1.96
CA LEU A 20 18.77 11.36 2.87
C LEU A 20 19.82 12.24 2.17
N THR A 21 20.69 11.67 1.33
CA THR A 21 21.71 12.44 0.61
C THR A 21 21.14 13.21 -0.57
N ALA A 22 20.20 12.63 -1.32
CA ALA A 22 19.62 13.26 -2.51
C ALA A 22 18.57 14.34 -2.17
N LEU A 23 17.75 14.11 -1.15
CA LEU A 23 16.56 14.93 -0.83
C LEU A 23 16.53 15.42 0.63
N GLY A 24 17.58 15.17 1.41
CA GLY A 24 17.65 15.57 2.81
C GLY A 24 16.60 14.90 3.69
N ILE A 25 16.26 15.57 4.79
CA ILE A 25 15.19 15.16 5.72
C ILE A 25 13.84 15.02 5.00
N THR A 26 13.62 15.83 3.96
CA THR A 26 12.39 15.77 3.15
C THR A 26 12.25 14.41 2.48
N GLY A 27 13.31 13.86 1.89
CA GLY A 27 13.30 12.51 1.30
C GLY A 27 12.88 11.42 2.28
N LEU A 28 13.46 11.44 3.49
CA LEU A 28 13.12 10.49 4.55
C LEU A 28 11.65 10.62 4.99
N ARG A 29 11.16 11.84 5.17
CA ARG A 29 9.74 12.09 5.51
C ARG A 29 8.80 11.60 4.41
N THR A 30 9.17 11.80 3.15
CA THR A 30 8.37 11.34 2.00
C THR A 30 8.28 9.82 1.96
N ILE A 31 9.41 9.09 2.11
CA ILE A 31 9.37 7.62 2.16
C ILE A 31 8.57 7.14 3.37
N ALA A 32 8.85 7.67 4.55
CA ALA A 32 8.16 7.26 5.77
C ALA A 32 6.64 7.51 5.64
N GLY A 33 6.24 8.69 5.16
CA GLY A 33 4.85 9.01 4.88
C GLY A 33 4.23 8.09 3.84
N THR A 34 4.98 7.77 2.77
CA THR A 34 4.52 6.85 1.72
C THR A 34 4.27 5.45 2.26
N ILE A 35 5.20 4.93 3.06
CA ILE A 35 5.07 3.62 3.69
C ILE A 35 3.88 3.62 4.65
N LEU A 36 3.78 4.61 5.54
CA LEU A 36 2.76 4.64 6.59
C LEU A 36 1.35 4.93 6.07
N LEU A 37 1.21 5.81 5.07
CA LEU A 37 -0.09 6.29 4.61
C LEU A 37 -0.61 5.53 3.39
N PHE A 38 0.25 4.90 2.59
CA PHE A 38 -0.15 4.19 1.37
C PHE A 38 0.14 2.70 1.43
N ILE A 39 1.40 2.31 1.68
CA ILE A 39 1.78 0.87 1.63
C ILE A 39 1.17 0.10 2.79
N LEU A 40 1.39 0.54 4.03
CA LEU A 40 0.98 -0.17 5.24
C LEU A 40 -0.54 -0.41 5.30
N PRO A 41 -1.43 0.59 5.11
CA PRO A 41 -2.86 0.34 5.13
C PRO A 41 -3.30 -0.62 4.02
N THR A 42 -2.71 -0.49 2.82
CA THR A 42 -2.99 -1.42 1.71
C THR A 42 -2.53 -2.84 2.03
N TYR A 43 -1.36 -3.00 2.65
CA TYR A 43 -0.86 -4.30 3.11
C TYR A 43 -1.80 -4.92 4.16
N LEU A 44 -2.31 -4.12 5.10
CA LEU A 44 -3.28 -4.57 6.10
C LEU A 44 -4.61 -5.00 5.47
N ILE A 45 -5.07 -4.29 4.44
CA ILE A 45 -6.24 -4.71 3.64
C ILE A 45 -5.96 -6.06 2.96
N LEU A 46 -4.77 -6.23 2.38
CA LEU A 46 -4.37 -7.45 1.69
C LEU A 46 -4.22 -8.66 2.63
N ASN A 47 -4.15 -8.47 3.96
CA ASN A 47 -4.19 -9.59 4.91
C ASN A 47 -5.50 -10.39 4.88
N ASN A 48 -6.57 -9.82 4.33
CA ASN A 48 -7.82 -10.55 4.12
C ASN A 48 -7.73 -11.55 2.95
N PHE A 49 -6.72 -11.42 2.09
CA PHE A 49 -6.52 -12.26 0.92
C PHE A 49 -5.55 -13.41 1.22
N ASP A 50 -5.71 -14.52 0.51
CA ASP A 50 -4.83 -15.69 0.62
C ASP A 50 -3.57 -15.50 -0.22
N LEU A 51 -2.78 -14.50 0.16
CA LEU A 51 -1.53 -14.11 -0.50
C LEU A 51 -0.33 -14.36 0.43
N SER A 52 0.78 -14.78 -0.13
CA SER A 52 2.05 -14.86 0.60
C SER A 52 2.53 -13.47 1.04
N ALA A 53 3.42 -13.42 2.04
CA ALA A 53 3.93 -12.14 2.55
C ALA A 53 4.66 -11.32 1.46
N GLN A 54 5.37 -11.97 0.55
CA GLN A 54 6.08 -11.31 -0.54
C GLN A 54 5.10 -10.70 -1.55
N GLU A 55 4.08 -11.45 -1.96
CA GLU A 55 3.03 -10.96 -2.85
C GLU A 55 2.29 -9.77 -2.23
N LYS A 56 1.96 -9.84 -0.94
CA LYS A 56 1.31 -8.74 -0.24
C LYS A 56 2.13 -7.46 -0.26
N ILE A 57 3.45 -7.53 -0.07
CA ILE A 57 4.34 -6.35 -0.12
C ILE A 57 4.32 -5.75 -1.53
N VAL A 58 4.47 -6.58 -2.56
CA VAL A 58 4.47 -6.14 -3.96
C VAL A 58 3.13 -5.50 -4.34
N PHE A 59 2.01 -6.17 -4.06
CA PHE A 59 0.69 -5.63 -4.32
C PHE A 59 0.39 -4.37 -3.51
N ALA A 60 0.81 -4.31 -2.24
CA ALA A 60 0.62 -3.11 -1.43
C ALA A 60 1.36 -1.89 -2.00
N PHE A 61 2.57 -2.09 -2.52
CA PHE A 61 3.32 -1.04 -3.22
C PHE A 61 2.58 -0.57 -4.47
N PHE A 62 2.23 -1.48 -5.38
CA PHE A 62 1.59 -1.11 -6.65
C PHE A 62 0.19 -0.53 -6.46
N ILE A 63 -0.61 -1.08 -5.55
CA ILE A 63 -1.95 -0.55 -5.26
C ILE A 63 -1.84 0.80 -4.54
N GLY A 64 -1.02 0.89 -3.50
CA GLY A 64 -0.91 2.08 -2.66
C GLY A 64 -0.29 3.28 -3.39
N ILE A 65 0.76 3.07 -4.18
CA ILE A 65 1.54 4.16 -4.80
C ILE A 65 1.22 4.30 -6.29
N GLY A 66 0.81 3.23 -6.97
CA GLY A 66 0.49 3.26 -8.40
C GLY A 66 -1.00 3.47 -8.65
N ILE A 67 -1.81 2.47 -8.32
CA ILE A 67 -3.22 2.41 -8.71
C ILE A 67 -4.03 3.48 -7.97
N PHE A 68 -3.87 3.61 -6.65
CA PHE A 68 -4.65 4.56 -5.86
C PHE A 68 -4.47 6.01 -6.33
N PRO A 69 -3.25 6.55 -6.47
CA PRO A 69 -3.07 7.91 -6.98
C PRO A 69 -3.56 8.07 -8.42
N SER A 70 -3.44 7.04 -9.26
CA SER A 70 -3.94 7.09 -10.64
C SER A 70 -5.46 7.23 -10.71
N ILE A 71 -6.20 6.48 -9.88
CA ILE A 71 -7.66 6.61 -9.80
C ILE A 71 -8.06 7.97 -9.26
N VAL A 72 -7.39 8.45 -8.21
CA VAL A 72 -7.62 9.79 -7.64
C VAL A 72 -7.39 10.87 -8.69
N TYR A 73 -6.30 10.78 -9.46
CA TYR A 73 -6.00 11.75 -10.52
C TYR A 73 -7.09 11.77 -11.59
N LEU A 74 -7.47 10.59 -12.12
CA LEU A 74 -8.50 10.48 -13.15
C LEU A 74 -9.86 11.00 -12.68
N LEU A 75 -10.30 10.63 -11.47
CA LEU A 75 -11.52 11.17 -10.89
C LEU A 75 -11.40 12.67 -10.63
N GLY A 76 -10.23 13.14 -10.23
CA GLY A 76 -9.93 14.56 -10.01
C GLY A 76 -10.02 15.43 -11.27
N LEU A 77 -10.05 14.83 -12.46
CA LEU A 77 -10.33 15.56 -13.71
C LEU A 77 -11.82 15.91 -13.87
N VAL A 78 -12.71 15.19 -13.17
CA VAL A 78 -14.17 15.34 -13.27
C VAL A 78 -14.76 16.02 -12.04
N ILE A 79 -14.18 15.77 -10.87
CA ILE A 79 -14.63 16.30 -9.58
C ILE A 79 -13.47 16.93 -8.81
N SER A 80 -13.76 17.62 -7.68
CA SER A 80 -12.68 18.17 -6.86
C SER A 80 -11.71 17.08 -6.38
N LEU A 81 -10.40 17.37 -6.41
CA LEU A 81 -9.37 16.42 -5.98
C LEU A 81 -9.60 15.89 -4.56
N ARG A 82 -10.15 16.73 -3.67
CA ARG A 82 -10.52 16.34 -2.30
C ARG A 82 -11.63 15.28 -2.29
N ALA A 83 -12.67 15.45 -3.12
CA ALA A 83 -13.73 14.47 -3.26
C ALA A 83 -13.23 13.18 -3.94
N ALA A 84 -12.36 13.29 -4.96
CA ALA A 84 -11.75 12.14 -5.62
C ALA A 84 -10.92 11.28 -4.65
N MET A 85 -10.12 11.91 -3.79
CA MET A 85 -9.39 11.21 -2.72
C MET A 85 -10.34 10.46 -1.77
N ALA A 86 -11.38 11.13 -1.28
CA ALA A 86 -12.35 10.54 -0.36
C ALA A 86 -13.10 9.35 -1.01
N ILE A 87 -13.59 9.52 -2.24
CA ILE A 87 -14.31 8.48 -2.98
C ILE A 87 -13.41 7.26 -3.24
N THR A 88 -12.18 7.49 -3.68
CA THR A 88 -11.23 6.39 -3.95
C THR A 88 -10.88 5.63 -2.66
N PHE A 89 -10.74 6.35 -1.53
CA PHE A 89 -10.52 5.73 -0.23
C PHE A 89 -11.72 4.88 0.20
N ILE A 90 -12.93 5.41 0.09
CA ILE A 90 -14.17 4.66 0.37
C ILE A 90 -14.24 3.40 -0.50
N LEU A 91 -13.94 3.52 -1.80
CA LEU A 91 -13.95 2.40 -2.74
C LEU A 91 -12.99 1.28 -2.31
N LEU A 92 -11.76 1.61 -1.91
CA LEU A 92 -10.80 0.62 -1.39
C LEU A 92 -11.33 -0.09 -0.14
N VAL A 93 -11.90 0.66 0.82
CA VAL A 93 -12.46 0.10 2.05
C VAL A 93 -13.65 -0.83 1.74
N VAL A 94 -14.53 -0.43 0.81
CA VAL A 94 -15.67 -1.25 0.39
C VAL A 94 -15.18 -2.54 -0.28
N ILE A 95 -14.21 -2.48 -1.19
CA ILE A 95 -13.63 -3.67 -1.82
C ILE A 95 -13.05 -4.62 -0.76
N ALA A 96 -12.30 -4.08 0.20
CA ALA A 96 -11.74 -4.87 1.31
C ALA A 96 -12.84 -5.60 2.11
N PHE A 97 -13.93 -4.89 2.43
CA PHE A 97 -15.06 -5.43 3.18
C PHE A 97 -15.82 -6.50 2.39
N VAL A 98 -16.08 -6.24 1.10
CA VAL A 98 -16.73 -7.19 0.18
C VAL A 98 -15.93 -8.48 0.10
N VAL A 99 -14.62 -8.38 -0.17
CA VAL A 99 -13.75 -9.56 -0.26
C VAL A 99 -13.78 -10.37 1.03
N ARG A 100 -13.68 -9.71 2.19
CA ARG A 100 -13.75 -10.38 3.50
C ARG A 100 -15.08 -11.12 3.69
N LYS A 101 -16.20 -10.52 3.32
CA LYS A 101 -17.54 -11.12 3.43
C LYS A 101 -17.70 -12.37 2.56
N TYR A 102 -17.19 -12.35 1.32
CA TYR A 102 -17.25 -13.52 0.44
C TYR A 102 -16.28 -14.64 0.85
N LYS A 103 -15.14 -14.29 1.47
CA LYS A 103 -14.20 -15.30 2.02
C LYS A 103 -14.82 -16.04 3.20
N GLY A 104 -15.45 -15.34 4.16
CA GLY A 104 -16.10 -15.97 5.31
C GLY A 104 -17.26 -16.91 4.94
N LYS A 105 -17.95 -16.65 3.82
CA LYS A 105 -18.99 -17.56 3.29
C LYS A 105 -18.42 -18.86 2.72
N LYS A 106 -17.17 -18.86 2.23
CA LYS A 106 -16.52 -20.03 1.62
C LYS A 106 -16.01 -21.03 2.66
N GLU A 107 -15.75 -20.59 3.88
CA GLU A 107 -15.34 -21.43 5.01
C GLU A 107 -16.52 -22.08 5.75
N SER A 108 -17.72 -21.48 5.70
CA SER A 108 -18.94 -22.04 6.32
C SER A 108 -19.63 -23.16 5.50
N PHE A 109 -19.11 -23.49 4.32
CA PHE A 109 -19.65 -24.53 3.42
C PHE A 109 -18.65 -25.68 3.17
N LYS A 110 -17.56 -25.75 3.94
CA LYS A 110 -16.66 -26.90 3.97
C LYS A 110 -16.84 -27.70 5.25
#